data_AF-A0A4Q1KRP2-F1
#
_entry.id   AF-A0A4Q1KRP2-F1
#
_cell.length_a   1.000
_cell.length_b   1.000
_cell.length_c   1.000
_cell.angle_alpha   90.00
_cell.angle_beta   90.00
_cell.angle_gamma   90.00
#
_symmetry.space_group_name_H-M   'P 1'
#
loop_
_entity.id
_entity.type
_entity.pdbx_description
1 polymer ?
#
loop_
_entity_poly.entity_id
_entity_poly.type
_entity_poly.pdbx_seq_one_letter_code
_entity_poly.pdbx_strand_id
1 'polypeptide(L)'
;MRGTIGAYIALTKPRIIELLLVTTLPTMILAQGGFPDFWLVVKTLVGGTLAAASANVFNCYIDRDIDELMNRTKRRPLVTGEISPRAALVFATALGVVALLWFALLVNAPSAWLTFAAIAIYVVGYTMILKRRTPQNIVWGGIAGCMPVFIGWSAVTGSLSWSAVALFLVIFFWTPPHYWPLSIKFKKDYAAAGVPMLPVVADDRKVAREMIGYTVAMIASSLALWWLAPMTWVYGVVAIGLGAWFLALCVLMLRRANDPTQGKLGAMKVFHASITYLTLLFVAVAVDVFLPF
;
A
#
# COMPACT_ATOMS: atom_id res chain seq x y z
N MET A 1 6.76 -28.01 15.90
CA MET A 1 7.19 -27.56 14.54
C MET A 1 6.08 -26.90 13.73
N ARG A 2 4.89 -27.51 13.52
CA ARG A 2 3.79 -26.88 12.75
C ARG A 2 3.30 -25.53 13.33
N GLY A 3 3.24 -25.39 14.66
CA GLY A 3 2.87 -24.11 15.31
C GLY A 3 3.90 -22.99 15.11
N THR A 4 5.20 -23.31 15.25
CA THR A 4 6.30 -22.34 15.12
C THR A 4 6.45 -21.79 13.70
N ILE A 5 6.33 -22.63 12.67
CA ILE A 5 6.36 -22.18 11.26
C ILE A 5 5.17 -21.27 10.96
N GLY A 6 3.97 -21.67 11.43
CA GLY A 6 2.78 -20.84 11.31
C GLY A 6 2.93 -19.46 11.95
N ALA A 7 3.59 -19.39 13.10
CA ALA A 7 3.90 -18.13 13.79
C ALA A 7 4.83 -17.23 12.96
N TYR A 8 5.87 -17.76 12.33
CA TYR A 8 6.75 -16.96 11.45
C TYR A 8 6.02 -16.47 10.19
N ILE A 9 5.20 -17.32 9.57
CA ILE A 9 4.36 -16.93 8.41
C ILE A 9 3.36 -15.84 8.82
N ALA A 10 2.78 -15.91 10.02
CA ALA A 10 1.86 -14.89 10.49
C ALA A 10 2.53 -13.50 10.61
N LEU A 11 3.82 -13.43 10.96
CA LEU A 11 4.57 -12.18 11.04
C LEU A 11 4.81 -11.53 9.66
N THR A 12 4.82 -12.30 8.56
CA THR A 12 5.05 -11.75 7.21
C THR A 12 3.82 -11.09 6.60
N LYS A 13 2.62 -11.36 7.15
CA LYS A 13 1.32 -10.82 6.70
C LYS A 13 1.03 -11.08 5.21
N PRO A 14 0.91 -12.35 4.76
CA PRO A 14 0.82 -12.72 3.34
C PRO A 14 -0.29 -12.01 2.56
N ARG A 15 -1.46 -11.79 3.17
CA ARG A 15 -2.56 -11.05 2.53
C ARG A 15 -2.19 -9.62 2.14
N ILE A 16 -1.35 -8.95 2.94
CA ILE A 16 -0.88 -7.59 2.62
C ILE A 16 0.10 -7.65 1.45
N ILE A 17 0.95 -8.68 1.41
CA ILE A 17 1.88 -8.89 0.31
C ILE A 17 1.12 -9.12 -0.99
N GLU A 18 0.12 -10.01 -1.01
CA GLU A 18 -0.72 -10.27 -2.19
C GLU A 18 -1.29 -8.97 -2.80
N LEU A 19 -1.82 -8.08 -1.96
CA LEU A 19 -2.32 -6.77 -2.39
C LEU A 19 -1.24 -5.88 -3.04
N LEU A 20 0.01 -5.95 -2.58
CA LEU A 20 1.13 -5.21 -3.18
C LEU A 20 1.57 -5.83 -4.52
N LEU A 21 1.38 -7.15 -4.69
CA LEU A 21 1.69 -7.83 -5.96
C LEU A 21 0.68 -7.48 -7.06
N VAL A 22 -0.57 -7.19 -6.68
CA VAL A 22 -1.63 -6.75 -7.62
C VAL A 22 -1.30 -5.44 -8.33
N THR A 23 -0.52 -4.54 -7.72
CA THR A 23 -0.07 -3.31 -8.39
C THR A 23 1.26 -3.48 -9.11
N THR A 24 2.09 -4.43 -8.70
CA THR A 24 3.40 -4.70 -9.30
C THR A 24 3.26 -5.26 -10.72
N LEU A 25 2.43 -6.29 -10.91
CA LEU A 25 2.33 -6.97 -12.21
C LEU A 25 1.78 -6.06 -13.34
N PRO A 26 0.66 -5.34 -13.17
CA PRO A 26 0.19 -4.38 -14.18
C PRO A 26 1.23 -3.30 -14.50
N THR A 27 2.01 -2.88 -13.50
CA THR A 27 3.08 -1.91 -13.71
C THR A 27 4.18 -2.50 -14.61
N MET A 28 4.56 -3.76 -14.38
CA MET A 28 5.53 -4.46 -15.23
C MET A 28 5.01 -4.63 -16.67
N ILE A 29 3.73 -4.99 -16.83
CA ILE A 29 3.09 -5.13 -18.15
C ILE A 29 3.13 -3.80 -18.91
N LEU A 30 2.76 -2.71 -18.25
CA LEU A 30 2.85 -1.38 -18.85
C LEU A 30 4.30 -0.99 -19.19
N ALA A 31 5.23 -1.21 -18.27
CA ALA A 31 6.64 -0.89 -18.47
C ALA A 31 7.25 -1.63 -19.67
N GLN A 32 6.80 -2.86 -19.93
CA GLN A 32 7.21 -3.67 -21.08
C GLN A 32 6.51 -3.24 -22.38
N GLY A 33 5.30 -2.66 -22.30
CA GLY A 33 4.41 -2.50 -23.44
C GLY A 33 3.86 -3.84 -23.96
N GLY A 34 3.71 -4.82 -23.08
CA GLY A 34 3.26 -6.17 -23.40
C GLY A 34 3.46 -7.13 -22.24
N PHE A 35 3.47 -8.44 -22.49
CA PHE A 35 3.81 -9.41 -21.44
C PHE A 35 5.32 -9.38 -21.15
N PRO A 36 5.74 -9.10 -19.90
CA PRO A 36 7.13 -9.23 -19.50
C PRO A 36 7.57 -10.70 -19.50
N ASP A 37 8.88 -10.93 -19.51
CA ASP A 37 9.42 -12.28 -19.33
C ASP A 37 8.84 -12.93 -18.05
N PHE A 38 8.35 -14.16 -18.19
CA PHE A 38 7.68 -14.86 -17.10
C PHE A 38 8.60 -15.03 -15.89
N TRP A 39 9.87 -15.36 -16.12
CA TRP A 39 10.83 -15.55 -15.02
C TRP A 39 11.22 -14.23 -14.37
N LEU A 40 11.29 -13.13 -15.10
CA LEU A 40 11.47 -11.80 -14.53
C LEU A 40 10.30 -11.43 -13.60
N VAL A 41 9.05 -11.71 -13.99
CA VAL A 41 7.88 -11.53 -13.13
C VAL A 41 8.03 -12.37 -11.86
N VAL A 42 8.29 -13.67 -11.98
CA VAL A 42 8.45 -14.56 -10.81
C VAL A 42 9.56 -14.07 -9.88
N LYS A 43 10.73 -13.72 -10.41
CA LYS A 43 11.86 -13.19 -9.62
C LYS A 43 11.48 -11.91 -8.88
N THR A 44 10.77 -10.99 -9.56
CA THR A 44 10.34 -9.72 -8.98
C THR A 44 9.33 -9.92 -7.86
N LEU A 45 8.33 -10.79 -8.07
CA LEU A 45 7.30 -11.07 -7.06
C LEU A 45 7.89 -11.81 -5.85
N VAL A 46 8.82 -12.75 -6.05
CA VAL A 46 9.52 -13.45 -4.95
C VAL A 46 10.38 -12.47 -4.15
N GLY A 47 11.22 -11.66 -4.82
CA GLY A 47 12.04 -10.65 -4.16
C GLY A 47 11.20 -9.63 -3.39
N GLY A 48 10.12 -9.13 -4.00
CA GLY A 48 9.19 -8.19 -3.39
C GLY A 48 8.46 -8.79 -2.17
N THR A 49 8.09 -10.07 -2.25
CA THR A 49 7.50 -10.82 -1.12
C THR A 49 8.47 -10.91 0.05
N LEU A 50 9.74 -11.24 -0.20
CA LEU A 50 10.77 -11.32 0.85
C LEU A 50 11.03 -9.95 1.50
N ALA A 51 11.08 -8.88 0.70
CA ALA A 51 11.26 -7.53 1.18
C ALA A 51 10.07 -7.06 2.04
N ALA A 52 8.84 -7.27 1.56
CA ALA A 52 7.62 -6.94 2.30
C ALA A 52 7.50 -7.76 3.59
N ALA A 53 7.87 -9.04 3.55
CA ALA A 53 7.94 -9.90 4.73
C ALA A 53 8.93 -9.36 5.77
N SER A 54 10.15 -8.99 5.35
CA SER A 54 11.16 -8.36 6.21
C SER A 54 10.61 -7.09 6.89
N ALA A 55 10.06 -6.17 6.09
CA ALA A 55 9.49 -4.92 6.56
C ALA A 55 8.33 -5.15 7.56
N ASN A 56 7.46 -6.14 7.30
CA ASN A 56 6.36 -6.50 8.20
C ASN A 56 6.83 -7.10 9.53
N VAL A 57 7.87 -7.96 9.51
CA VAL A 57 8.42 -8.54 10.75
C VAL A 57 9.10 -7.45 11.58
N PHE A 58 9.87 -6.55 10.97
CA PHE A 58 10.41 -5.37 11.66
C PHE A 58 9.29 -4.50 12.26
N ASN A 59 8.22 -4.28 11.50
CA ASN A 59 7.06 -3.54 11.99
C ASN A 59 6.44 -4.21 13.23
N CYS A 60 6.20 -5.52 13.21
CA CYS A 60 5.70 -6.25 14.36
C CYS A 60 6.67 -6.25 15.55
N TYR A 61 7.99 -6.28 15.31
CA TYR A 61 9.00 -6.19 16.36
C TYR A 61 8.97 -4.82 17.06
N ILE A 62 8.92 -3.73 16.29
CA ILE A 62 8.94 -2.35 16.81
C ILE A 62 7.61 -1.99 17.47
N ASP A 63 6.48 -2.48 16.95
CA ASP A 63 5.14 -2.17 17.45
C ASP A 63 4.64 -3.09 18.58
N ARG A 64 5.50 -3.99 19.10
CA ARG A 64 5.11 -5.00 20.09
C ARG A 64 4.38 -4.44 21.33
N ASP A 65 4.81 -3.29 21.81
CA ASP A 65 4.32 -2.58 23.00
C ASP A 65 2.98 -1.88 22.77
N ILE A 66 2.64 -1.55 21.53
CA ILE A 66 1.31 -0.99 21.20
C ILE A 66 0.36 -2.06 20.68
N ASP A 67 0.90 -3.16 20.13
CA ASP A 67 0.10 -4.28 19.66
C ASP A 67 -0.58 -5.02 20.82
N GLU A 68 0.02 -5.07 22.01
CA GLU A 68 -0.59 -5.65 23.21
C GLU A 68 -1.88 -4.93 23.64
N LEU A 69 -1.99 -3.63 23.32
CA LEU A 69 -3.10 -2.77 23.70
C LEU A 69 -4.30 -2.86 22.74
N MET A 70 -4.10 -3.41 21.54
CA MET A 70 -5.12 -3.42 20.49
C MET A 70 -5.78 -4.80 20.35
N ASN A 71 -7.11 -4.84 20.33
CA ASN A 71 -7.86 -6.09 20.19
C ASN A 71 -7.50 -6.88 18.92
N ARG A 72 -7.18 -6.15 17.85
CA ARG A 72 -6.79 -6.73 16.57
C ARG A 72 -5.40 -7.40 16.59
N THR A 73 -4.48 -6.94 17.42
CA THR A 73 -3.06 -7.32 17.30
C THR A 73 -2.45 -7.94 18.56
N LYS A 74 -3.18 -7.95 19.69
CA LYS A 74 -2.76 -8.61 20.95
C LYS A 74 -2.50 -10.12 20.85
N ARG A 75 -2.95 -10.77 19.77
CA ARG A 75 -2.70 -12.20 19.48
C ARG A 75 -1.51 -12.45 18.55
N ARG A 76 -0.71 -11.42 18.23
CA ARG A 76 0.46 -11.59 17.37
C ARG A 76 1.52 -12.46 18.07
N PRO A 77 2.28 -13.30 17.33
CA PRO A 77 3.29 -14.19 17.92
C PRO A 77 4.37 -13.52 18.78
N LEU A 78 4.69 -12.25 18.48
CA LEU A 78 5.65 -11.45 19.24
C LEU A 78 5.07 -10.91 20.56
N VAL A 79 3.74 -10.76 20.64
CA VAL A 79 3.03 -10.33 21.86
C VAL A 79 2.73 -11.55 22.75
N THR A 80 2.35 -12.68 22.14
CA THR A 80 2.05 -13.92 22.88
C THR A 80 3.30 -14.64 23.38
N GLY A 81 4.49 -14.25 22.91
CA GLY A 81 5.76 -14.87 23.29
C GLY A 81 6.09 -16.15 22.52
N GLU A 82 5.26 -16.54 21.54
CA GLU A 82 5.53 -17.68 20.65
C GLU A 82 6.82 -17.53 19.85
N ILE A 83 7.21 -16.28 19.55
CA ILE A 83 8.50 -15.95 18.91
C ILE A 83 9.22 -14.92 19.77
N SER A 84 10.48 -15.22 20.12
CA SER A 84 11.30 -14.28 20.88
C SER A 84 11.64 -13.03 20.03
N PRO A 85 11.75 -11.84 20.65
CA PRO A 85 12.13 -10.62 19.94
C PRO A 85 13.44 -10.77 19.16
N ARG A 86 14.45 -11.42 19.75
CA ARG A 86 15.75 -11.67 19.08
C ARG A 86 15.59 -12.53 17.82
N ALA A 87 14.77 -13.57 17.87
CA ALA A 87 14.54 -14.45 16.73
C ALA A 87 13.79 -13.72 15.61
N ALA A 88 12.79 -12.89 15.94
CA ALA A 88 12.11 -12.06 14.95
C ALA A 88 13.06 -11.05 14.28
N LEU A 89 13.96 -10.43 15.04
CA LEU A 89 14.95 -9.48 14.49
C LEU A 89 15.92 -10.16 13.52
N VAL A 90 16.44 -11.34 13.88
CA VAL A 90 17.30 -12.15 13.00
C VAL A 90 16.54 -12.55 11.74
N PHE A 91 15.29 -13.00 11.87
CA PHE A 91 14.46 -13.39 10.75
C PHE A 91 14.17 -12.23 9.80
N ALA A 92 13.78 -11.06 10.32
CA ALA A 92 13.53 -9.86 9.52
C ALA A 92 14.77 -9.40 8.76
N THR A 93 15.93 -9.40 9.44
CA THR A 93 17.22 -9.00 8.85
C THR A 93 17.63 -9.98 7.76
N ALA A 94 17.52 -11.29 8.02
CA ALA A 94 17.84 -12.32 7.03
C ALA A 94 16.96 -12.20 5.77
N LEU A 95 15.64 -12.05 5.94
CA LEU A 95 14.72 -11.82 4.82
C LEU A 95 15.08 -10.57 4.01
N GLY A 96 15.46 -9.48 4.70
CA GLY A 96 15.85 -8.23 4.06
C GLY A 96 17.14 -8.39 3.24
N VAL A 97 18.19 -8.97 3.82
CA VAL A 97 19.46 -9.22 3.13
C VAL A 97 19.25 -10.14 1.93
N VAL A 98 18.49 -11.23 2.10
CA VAL A 98 18.17 -12.14 0.99
C VAL A 98 17.39 -11.43 -0.11
N ALA A 99 16.39 -10.60 0.23
CA ALA A 99 15.63 -9.84 -0.78
C ALA A 99 16.53 -8.88 -1.58
N LEU A 100 17.44 -8.17 -0.91
CA LEU A 100 18.35 -7.24 -1.57
C LEU A 100 19.35 -7.95 -2.49
N LEU A 101 19.95 -9.04 -2.01
CA LEU A 101 20.84 -9.87 -2.84
C LEU A 101 20.07 -10.49 -4.01
N TRP A 102 18.83 -10.93 -3.78
CA TRP A 102 17.97 -11.49 -4.82
C TRP A 102 17.73 -10.48 -5.95
N PHE A 103 17.34 -9.24 -5.63
CA PHE A 103 17.16 -8.20 -6.64
C PHE A 103 18.48 -7.83 -7.33
N ALA A 104 19.56 -7.66 -6.56
CA ALA A 104 20.85 -7.23 -7.10
C ALA A 104 21.44 -8.28 -8.08
N LEU A 105 21.26 -9.57 -7.80
CA LEU A 105 21.85 -10.67 -8.56
C LEU A 105 20.94 -11.20 -9.67
N LEU A 106 19.62 -11.21 -9.46
CA LEU A 106 18.68 -11.90 -10.36
C LEU A 106 17.77 -10.96 -11.15
N VAL A 107 17.68 -9.68 -10.78
CA VAL A 107 16.82 -8.68 -11.44
C VAL A 107 17.67 -7.54 -11.99
N ASN A 108 18.01 -6.55 -11.17
CA ASN A 108 18.95 -5.47 -11.49
C ASN A 108 19.25 -4.59 -10.24
N ALA A 109 20.29 -3.75 -10.36
CA ALA A 109 20.72 -2.86 -9.29
C ALA A 109 19.70 -1.76 -8.92
N PRO A 110 19.02 -1.07 -9.86
CA PRO A 110 17.96 -0.10 -9.54
C PRO A 110 16.85 -0.68 -8.67
N SER A 111 16.32 -1.86 -9.01
CA SER A 111 15.29 -2.52 -8.20
C SER A 111 15.79 -2.90 -6.80
N ALA A 112 17.06 -3.28 -6.66
CA ALA A 112 17.66 -3.56 -5.37
C ALA A 112 17.73 -2.30 -4.48
N TRP A 113 18.17 -1.17 -5.03
CA TRP A 113 18.21 0.10 -4.31
C TRP A 113 16.82 0.63 -3.93
N LEU A 114 15.85 0.52 -4.84
CA LEU A 114 14.46 0.87 -4.57
C LEU A 114 13.86 -0.03 -3.49
N THR A 115 14.20 -1.32 -3.48
CA THR A 115 13.80 -2.26 -2.42
C THR A 115 14.42 -1.89 -1.07
N PHE A 116 15.70 -1.54 -1.03
CA PHE A 116 16.36 -1.04 0.17
C PHE A 116 15.67 0.22 0.71
N ALA A 117 15.42 1.19 -0.18
CA ALA A 117 14.70 2.41 0.16
C ALA A 117 13.29 2.10 0.69
N ALA A 118 12.56 1.17 0.07
CA ALA A 118 11.22 0.76 0.52
C ALA A 118 11.23 0.21 1.96
N ILE A 119 12.17 -0.69 2.26
CA ILE A 119 12.34 -1.25 3.61
C ILE A 119 12.71 -0.12 4.60
N ALA A 120 13.67 0.73 4.26
CA ALA A 120 14.10 1.83 5.12
C ALA A 120 12.97 2.83 5.40
N ILE A 121 12.23 3.24 4.37
CA ILE A 121 11.09 4.15 4.50
C ILE A 121 9.99 3.52 5.36
N TYR A 122 9.70 2.23 5.21
CA TYR A 122 8.67 1.56 6.01
C TYR A 122 9.08 1.37 7.47
N VAL A 123 10.29 0.91 7.71
CA VAL A 123 10.77 0.56 9.05
C VAL A 123 11.13 1.83 9.81
N VAL A 124 12.03 2.65 9.26
CA VAL A 124 12.53 3.85 9.93
C VAL A 124 11.54 4.99 9.78
N GLY A 125 11.21 5.35 8.53
CA GLY A 125 10.33 6.49 8.23
C GLY A 125 8.95 6.33 8.86
N TYR A 126 8.23 5.27 8.48
CA TYR A 126 6.88 5.03 8.96
C TYR A 126 6.86 4.49 10.39
N THR A 127 7.40 3.29 10.63
CA THR A 127 7.17 2.57 11.88
C THR A 127 7.81 3.25 13.09
N MET A 128 9.09 3.64 13.00
CA MET A 128 9.81 4.24 14.14
C MET A 128 9.49 5.72 14.34
N ILE A 129 9.38 6.50 13.25
CA ILE A 129 9.28 7.95 13.33
C ILE A 129 7.83 8.42 13.21
N LEU A 130 7.20 8.24 12.05
CA LEU A 130 5.94 8.91 11.73
C LEU A 130 4.76 8.35 12.52
N LYS A 131 4.66 7.02 12.62
CA LYS A 131 3.48 6.31 13.14
C LYS A 131 2.97 6.87 14.46
N ARG A 132 3.88 7.14 15.40
CA ARG A 132 3.55 7.60 16.76
C ARG A 132 3.60 9.12 16.95
N ARG A 133 4.03 9.89 15.95
CA ARG A 133 4.36 11.32 16.13
C ARG A 133 3.47 12.29 15.37
N THR A 134 2.72 11.84 14.36
CA THR A 134 1.96 12.76 13.50
C THR A 134 0.67 12.15 12.95
N PRO A 135 -0.42 12.92 12.78
CA PRO A 135 -1.61 12.49 12.04
C PRO A 135 -1.41 12.30 10.54
N GLN A 136 -0.31 12.80 9.99
CA GLN A 136 0.11 12.56 8.61
C GLN A 136 0.89 11.24 8.45
N ASN A 137 0.87 10.38 9.47
CA ASN A 137 1.68 9.17 9.52
C ASN A 137 1.46 8.23 8.33
N ILE A 138 0.21 7.98 7.95
CA ILE A 138 -0.14 7.06 6.87
C ILE A 138 0.04 7.69 5.49
N VAL A 139 0.00 9.03 5.41
CA VAL A 139 0.22 9.76 4.16
C VAL A 139 1.68 9.55 3.73
N TRP A 140 2.61 10.04 4.55
CA TRP A 140 4.03 9.92 4.26
C TRP A 140 4.55 8.49 4.40
N GLY A 141 4.01 7.72 5.35
CA GLY A 141 4.31 6.29 5.47
C GLY A 141 3.78 5.48 4.28
N GLY A 142 2.78 5.99 3.58
CA GLY A 142 2.21 5.40 2.36
C GLY A 142 3.23 5.27 1.22
N ILE A 143 4.30 6.09 1.21
CA ILE A 143 5.38 6.00 0.23
C ILE A 143 5.91 4.58 0.10
N ALA A 144 6.15 3.90 1.22
CA ALA A 144 6.63 2.52 1.22
C ALA A 144 5.67 1.56 0.51
N GLY A 145 4.36 1.77 0.65
CA GLY A 145 3.32 0.98 -0.04
C GLY A 145 3.23 1.26 -1.54
N CYS A 146 3.79 2.37 -2.01
CA CYS A 146 3.82 2.76 -3.42
C CYS A 146 5.07 2.25 -4.15
N MET A 147 6.14 1.91 -3.40
CA MET A 147 7.41 1.42 -3.95
C MET A 147 7.31 0.18 -4.85
N PRO A 148 6.34 -0.76 -4.70
CA PRO A 148 6.20 -1.87 -5.63
C PRO A 148 6.00 -1.43 -7.09
N VAL A 149 5.42 -0.25 -7.34
CA VAL A 149 5.32 0.33 -8.70
C VAL A 149 6.72 0.65 -9.24
N PHE A 150 7.54 1.37 -8.48
CA PHE A 150 8.90 1.70 -8.90
C PHE A 150 9.78 0.47 -9.03
N ILE A 151 9.65 -0.49 -8.12
CA ILE A 151 10.39 -1.77 -8.17
C ILE A 151 9.95 -2.57 -9.41
N GLY A 152 8.65 -2.72 -9.66
CA GLY A 152 8.14 -3.41 -10.84
C GLY A 152 8.54 -2.73 -12.15
N TRP A 153 8.42 -1.40 -12.25
CA TRP A 153 8.84 -0.64 -13.42
C TRP A 153 10.35 -0.80 -13.68
N SER A 154 11.17 -0.55 -12.67
CA SER A 154 12.63 -0.67 -12.79
C SER A 154 13.10 -2.11 -13.04
N ALA A 155 12.36 -3.13 -12.60
CA ALA A 155 12.69 -4.52 -12.87
C ALA A 155 12.68 -4.79 -14.38
N VAL A 156 11.76 -4.15 -15.10
CA VAL A 156 11.63 -4.26 -16.56
C VAL A 156 12.57 -3.30 -17.30
N THR A 157 12.60 -2.03 -16.92
CA THR A 157 13.28 -0.99 -17.73
C THR A 157 14.68 -0.61 -17.24
N GLY A 158 15.10 -1.07 -16.07
CA GLY A 158 16.34 -0.63 -15.41
C GLY A 158 16.37 0.85 -15.02
N SER A 159 15.23 1.55 -15.05
CA SER A 159 15.11 2.99 -14.85
C SER A 159 13.74 3.37 -14.28
N LEU A 160 13.46 4.66 -14.11
CA LEU A 160 12.13 5.17 -13.78
C LEU A 160 11.69 6.16 -14.87
N SER A 161 10.39 6.16 -15.17
CA SER A 161 9.75 7.09 -16.10
C SER A 161 8.70 7.93 -15.38
N TRP A 162 8.19 8.96 -16.06
CA TRP A 162 7.05 9.72 -15.57
C TRP A 162 5.76 8.88 -15.47
N SER A 163 5.59 7.84 -16.30
CA SER A 163 4.46 6.91 -16.18
C SER A 163 4.55 6.11 -14.88
N ALA A 164 5.76 5.68 -14.48
CA ALA A 164 6.00 5.04 -13.18
C ALA A 164 5.64 5.98 -12.02
N VAL A 165 6.02 7.26 -12.13
CA VAL A 165 5.69 8.30 -11.15
C VAL A 165 4.19 8.53 -11.06
N ALA A 166 3.46 8.57 -12.18
CA ALA A 166 2.01 8.71 -12.19
C ALA A 166 1.32 7.55 -11.46
N LEU A 167 1.70 6.30 -11.76
CA LEU A 167 1.19 5.11 -11.06
C LEU A 167 1.53 5.11 -9.56
N PHE A 168 2.74 5.54 -9.20
CA PHE A 168 3.14 5.71 -7.81
C PHE A 168 2.23 6.73 -7.10
N LEU A 169 1.96 7.87 -7.74
CA LEU A 169 1.12 8.93 -7.19
C LEU A 169 -0.34 8.50 -7.07
N VAL A 170 -0.85 7.66 -7.98
CA VAL A 170 -2.17 7.04 -7.83
C VAL A 170 -2.25 6.28 -6.50
N ILE A 171 -1.30 5.39 -6.19
CA ILE A 171 -1.32 4.63 -4.93
C ILE A 171 -1.08 5.55 -3.72
N PHE A 172 -0.19 6.53 -3.86
CA PHE A 172 0.14 7.47 -2.78
C PHE A 172 -1.09 8.27 -2.36
N PHE A 173 -1.79 8.88 -3.32
CA PHE A 173 -3.01 9.65 -3.04
C PHE A 173 -4.23 8.77 -2.77
N TRP A 174 -4.23 7.51 -3.21
CA TRP A 174 -5.23 6.51 -2.81
C TRP A 174 -5.09 6.09 -1.34
N THR A 175 -3.88 6.16 -0.77
CA THR A 175 -3.60 5.65 0.57
C THR A 175 -4.49 6.29 1.66
N PRO A 176 -4.67 7.62 1.73
CA PRO A 176 -5.54 8.24 2.74
C PRO A 176 -7.03 7.89 2.61
N PRO A 177 -7.69 8.02 1.43
CA PRO A 177 -9.09 7.63 1.29
C PRO A 177 -9.33 6.12 1.40
N HIS A 178 -8.28 5.29 1.35
CA HIS A 178 -8.34 3.88 1.73
C HIS A 178 -8.18 3.65 3.25
N TYR A 179 -7.10 4.14 3.86
CA TYR A 179 -6.76 3.82 5.24
C TYR A 179 -7.57 4.56 6.29
N TRP A 180 -7.94 5.82 6.04
CA TRP A 180 -8.67 6.59 7.05
C TRP A 180 -10.04 6.01 7.38
N PRO A 181 -10.85 5.55 6.40
CA PRO A 181 -12.09 4.85 6.72
C PRO A 181 -11.92 3.60 7.58
N LEU A 182 -10.84 2.83 7.37
CA LEU A 182 -10.49 1.72 8.24
C LEU A 182 -10.14 2.20 9.65
N SER A 183 -9.37 3.28 9.75
CA SER A 183 -9.00 3.84 11.06
C SER A 183 -10.17 4.48 11.81
N ILE A 184 -11.22 4.95 11.13
CA ILE A 184 -12.49 5.35 11.77
C ILE A 184 -13.12 4.14 12.46
N LYS A 185 -13.17 2.98 11.80
CA LYS A 185 -13.71 1.74 12.40
C LYS A 185 -12.93 1.30 13.64
N PHE A 186 -11.61 1.47 13.63
CA PHE A 186 -10.71 1.07 14.72
C PHE A 186 -10.22 2.25 15.57
N LYS A 187 -10.96 3.37 15.59
CA LYS A 187 -10.55 4.62 16.26
C LYS A 187 -10.21 4.42 17.73
N LYS A 188 -11.00 3.60 18.45
CA LYS A 188 -10.79 3.30 19.87
C LYS A 188 -9.48 2.54 20.11
N ASP A 189 -9.16 1.55 19.28
CA ASP A 189 -7.93 0.77 19.40
C ASP A 189 -6.70 1.66 19.17
N TYR A 190 -6.75 2.55 18.17
CA TYR A 190 -5.65 3.49 17.91
C TYR A 190 -5.48 4.51 19.04
N ALA A 191 -6.58 5.02 19.60
CA ALA A 191 -6.55 5.94 20.73
C ALA A 191 -5.95 5.27 21.98
N ALA A 192 -6.34 4.03 22.29
CA ALA A 192 -5.79 3.25 23.40
C ALA A 192 -4.29 2.99 23.25
N ALA A 193 -3.82 2.80 22.02
CA ALA A 193 -2.41 2.60 21.69
C ALA A 193 -1.60 3.91 21.57
N GLY A 194 -2.21 5.08 21.81
CA GLY A 194 -1.54 6.37 21.68
C GLY A 194 -1.10 6.71 20.24
N VAL A 195 -1.70 6.09 19.22
CA VAL A 195 -1.35 6.32 17.81
C VAL A 195 -2.23 7.46 17.26
N PRO A 196 -1.65 8.62 16.90
CA PRO A 196 -2.41 9.81 16.55
C PRO A 196 -2.90 9.76 15.09
N MET A 197 -3.58 8.69 14.66
CA MET A 197 -4.19 8.63 13.32
C MET A 197 -5.09 9.85 13.10
N LEU A 198 -5.17 10.39 11.87
CA LEU A 198 -6.00 11.57 11.61
C LEU A 198 -7.45 11.42 12.16
N PRO A 199 -8.15 10.28 11.99
CA PRO A 199 -9.49 10.14 12.55
C PRO A 199 -9.56 10.01 14.07
N VAL A 200 -8.44 9.79 14.76
CA VAL A 200 -8.37 9.86 16.23
C VAL A 200 -8.35 11.30 16.71
N VAL A 201 -7.58 12.17 16.03
CA VAL A 201 -7.31 13.55 16.49
C VAL A 201 -8.17 14.61 15.81
N ALA A 202 -8.92 14.25 14.78
CA ALA A 202 -9.81 15.14 14.04
C ALA A 202 -11.26 14.62 14.02
N ASP A 203 -12.19 15.53 13.75
CA ASP A 203 -13.59 15.18 13.49
C ASP A 203 -13.76 14.52 12.11
N ASP A 204 -14.89 13.82 11.94
CA ASP A 204 -15.19 13.09 10.72
C ASP A 204 -15.33 14.02 9.50
N ARG A 205 -15.67 15.30 9.71
CA ARG A 205 -15.82 16.30 8.64
C ARG A 205 -14.46 16.66 8.05
N LYS A 206 -13.46 16.95 8.90
CA LYS A 206 -12.09 17.22 8.47
C LYS A 206 -11.50 16.02 7.75
N VAL A 207 -11.65 14.82 8.30
CA VAL A 207 -11.20 13.58 7.65
C VAL A 207 -11.84 13.43 6.27
N ALA A 208 -13.17 13.57 6.16
CA ALA A 208 -13.86 13.43 4.88
C ALA A 208 -13.47 14.51 3.86
N ARG A 209 -13.22 15.75 4.28
CA ARG A 209 -12.70 16.82 3.39
C ARG A 209 -11.30 16.52 2.87
N GLU A 210 -10.39 16.10 3.75
CA GLU A 210 -9.04 15.72 3.32
C GLU A 210 -9.09 14.52 2.36
N MET A 211 -9.93 13.51 2.63
CA MET A 211 -10.14 12.37 1.71
C MET A 211 -10.56 12.81 0.30
N ILE A 212 -11.41 13.83 0.19
CA ILE A 212 -11.81 14.37 -1.11
C ILE A 212 -10.61 15.00 -1.83
N GLY A 213 -9.80 15.81 -1.13
CA GLY A 213 -8.59 16.39 -1.72
C GLY A 213 -7.61 15.33 -2.25
N TYR A 214 -7.36 14.30 -1.44
CA TYR A 214 -6.55 13.14 -1.86
C TYR A 214 -7.19 12.38 -3.03
N THR A 215 -8.50 12.20 -3.04
CA THR A 215 -9.22 11.54 -4.13
C THR A 215 -9.11 12.32 -5.44
N VAL A 216 -9.19 13.65 -5.39
CA VAL A 216 -9.01 14.50 -6.58
C VAL A 216 -7.57 14.40 -7.10
N ALA A 217 -6.56 14.43 -6.23
CA ALA A 217 -5.16 14.25 -6.62
C ALA A 217 -4.88 12.86 -7.20
N MET A 218 -5.51 11.82 -6.65
CA MET A 218 -5.47 10.45 -7.17
C MET A 218 -6.06 10.37 -8.59
N ILE A 219 -7.24 10.98 -8.80
CA ILE A 219 -7.88 11.04 -10.14
C ILE A 219 -6.98 11.79 -11.11
N ALA A 220 -6.45 12.95 -10.74
CA ALA A 220 -5.54 13.72 -11.58
C ALA A 220 -4.30 12.90 -11.97
N SER A 221 -3.73 12.14 -11.03
CA SER A 221 -2.60 11.24 -11.30
C SER A 221 -2.96 10.10 -12.25
N SER A 222 -4.17 9.52 -12.11
CA SER A 222 -4.65 8.48 -13.02
C SER A 222 -4.89 9.01 -14.44
N LEU A 223 -5.39 10.24 -14.58
CA LEU A 223 -5.59 10.88 -15.88
C LEU A 223 -4.26 11.35 -16.48
N ALA A 224 -3.29 11.76 -15.66
CA ALA A 224 -1.94 12.07 -16.13
C ALA A 224 -1.28 10.85 -16.79
N LEU A 225 -1.53 9.63 -16.28
CA LEU A 225 -1.03 8.41 -16.90
C LEU A 225 -1.49 8.26 -18.36
N TRP A 226 -2.72 8.71 -18.69
CA TRP A 226 -3.25 8.65 -20.05
C TRP A 226 -2.37 9.42 -21.04
N TRP A 227 -1.77 10.53 -20.61
CA TRP A 227 -0.88 11.35 -21.44
C TRP A 227 0.59 10.93 -21.36
N LEU A 228 0.99 10.33 -20.25
CA LEU A 228 2.38 9.95 -19.97
C LEU A 228 2.74 8.54 -20.46
N ALA A 229 1.77 7.74 -20.85
CA ALA A 229 1.93 6.39 -21.36
C ALA A 229 1.09 6.22 -22.63
N PRO A 230 1.39 5.24 -23.50
CA PRO A 230 0.62 4.97 -24.71
C PRO A 230 -0.72 4.29 -24.37
N MET A 231 -1.57 4.97 -23.61
CA MET A 231 -2.88 4.51 -23.16
C MET A 231 -3.94 4.85 -24.21
N THR A 232 -4.85 3.91 -24.48
CA THR A 232 -5.97 4.13 -25.39
C THR A 232 -7.08 4.97 -24.73
N TRP A 233 -8.07 5.36 -25.52
CA TRP A 233 -9.25 6.05 -25.01
C TRP A 233 -10.07 5.19 -24.03
N VAL A 234 -9.93 3.86 -24.09
CA VAL A 234 -10.63 2.92 -23.20
C VAL A 234 -10.15 3.11 -21.76
N TYR A 235 -8.83 3.16 -21.51
CA TYR A 235 -8.28 3.52 -20.21
C TYR A 235 -8.84 4.86 -19.71
N GLY A 236 -8.87 5.88 -20.57
CA GLY A 236 -9.39 7.21 -20.24
C GLY A 236 -10.83 7.19 -19.72
N VAL A 237 -11.73 6.50 -20.44
CA VAL A 237 -13.14 6.33 -20.04
C VAL A 237 -13.25 5.60 -18.71
N VAL A 238 -12.50 4.52 -18.52
CA VAL A 238 -12.50 3.74 -17.27
C VAL A 238 -11.98 4.57 -16.10
N ALA A 239 -10.87 5.29 -16.27
CA ALA A 239 -10.28 6.14 -15.23
C ALA A 239 -11.23 7.27 -14.80
N ILE A 240 -11.89 7.93 -15.75
CA ILE A 240 -12.90 8.96 -15.47
C ILE A 240 -14.09 8.36 -14.72
N GLY A 241 -14.65 7.26 -15.22
CA GLY A 241 -15.83 6.62 -14.64
C GLY A 241 -15.59 6.13 -13.21
N LEU A 242 -14.49 5.40 -12.99
CA LEU A 242 -14.07 4.94 -11.67
C LEU A 242 -13.77 6.12 -10.73
N GLY A 243 -13.10 7.15 -11.23
CA GLY A 243 -12.76 8.36 -10.48
C GLY A 243 -14.00 9.09 -9.99
N ALA A 244 -14.94 9.37 -10.89
CA ALA A 244 -16.22 10.01 -10.58
C ALA A 244 -17.04 9.19 -9.56
N TRP A 245 -17.10 7.86 -9.75
CA TRP A 245 -17.79 6.96 -8.82
C TRP A 245 -17.19 6.99 -7.42
N PHE A 246 -15.87 6.87 -7.29
CA PHE A 246 -15.20 6.85 -6.00
C PHE A 246 -15.27 8.23 -5.30
N LEU A 247 -15.13 9.32 -6.06
CA LEU A 247 -15.30 10.68 -5.56
C LEU A 247 -16.72 10.90 -5.02
N ALA A 248 -17.75 10.42 -5.72
CA ALA A 248 -19.13 10.52 -5.27
C ALA A 248 -19.35 9.82 -3.91
N LEU A 249 -18.69 8.69 -3.67
CA LEU A 249 -18.72 8.00 -2.37
C LEU A 249 -18.04 8.81 -1.26
N CYS A 250 -16.92 9.47 -1.55
CA CYS A 250 -16.25 10.35 -0.59
C CYS A 250 -17.10 11.60 -0.27
N VAL A 251 -17.74 12.19 -1.29
CA VAL A 251 -18.67 13.31 -1.11
C VAL A 251 -19.89 12.90 -0.30
N LEU A 252 -20.46 11.72 -0.55
CA LEU A 252 -21.58 11.19 0.24
C LEU A 252 -21.19 10.99 1.71
N MET A 253 -19.97 10.50 1.98
CA MET A 253 -19.44 10.39 3.34
C MET A 253 -19.31 11.77 4.00
N LEU A 254 -18.81 12.79 3.29
CA LEU A 254 -18.77 14.17 3.80
C LEU A 254 -20.17 14.72 4.12
N ARG A 255 -21.17 14.47 3.25
CA ARG A 255 -22.55 14.90 3.50
C ARG A 255 -23.11 14.30 4.79
N ARG A 256 -22.87 13.00 5.02
CA ARG A 256 -23.26 12.32 6.26
C ARG A 256 -22.46 12.76 7.50
N ALA A 257 -21.20 13.16 7.31
CA ALA A 257 -20.41 13.78 8.38
C ALA A 257 -20.93 15.17 8.78
N ASN A 258 -21.50 15.90 7.81
CA ASN A 258 -22.11 17.20 8.06
C ASN A 258 -23.48 17.07 8.72
N ASP A 259 -24.29 16.09 8.28
CA ASP A 259 -25.64 15.85 8.73
C ASP A 259 -25.84 14.38 9.19
N PRO A 260 -25.71 14.11 10.50
CA PRO A 260 -25.88 12.76 11.06
C PRO A 260 -27.28 12.16 10.88
N THR A 261 -28.30 12.97 10.56
CA THR A 261 -29.66 12.47 10.31
C THR A 261 -29.74 11.63 9.03
N GLN A 262 -28.76 11.77 8.12
CA GLN A 262 -28.65 10.99 6.88
C GLN A 262 -28.07 9.57 7.09
N GLY A 263 -27.88 9.17 8.34
CA GLY A 263 -27.47 7.84 8.74
C GLY A 263 -25.96 7.69 8.99
N LYS A 264 -25.50 6.43 9.11
CA LYS A 264 -24.10 6.12 9.44
C LYS A 264 -23.15 6.67 8.38
N LEU A 265 -21.99 7.17 8.83
CA LEU A 265 -20.93 7.77 8.01
C LEU A 265 -20.56 6.96 6.76
N GLY A 266 -20.64 5.63 6.82
CA GLY A 266 -20.39 4.77 5.67
C GLY A 266 -18.91 4.51 5.39
N ALA A 267 -18.02 4.74 6.37
CA ALA A 267 -16.58 4.56 6.25
C ALA A 267 -16.18 3.20 5.62
N MET A 268 -16.75 2.09 6.10
CA MET A 268 -16.43 0.79 5.51
C MET A 268 -16.91 0.62 4.07
N LYS A 269 -17.96 1.32 3.63
CA LYS A 269 -18.36 1.31 2.21
C LYS A 269 -17.28 1.96 1.35
N VAL A 270 -16.73 3.09 1.80
CA VAL A 270 -15.61 3.77 1.12
C VAL A 270 -14.35 2.91 1.14
N PHE A 271 -14.05 2.24 2.26
CA PHE A 271 -12.92 1.30 2.36
C PHE A 271 -13.00 0.21 1.28
N HIS A 272 -14.12 -0.53 1.17
CA HIS A 272 -14.24 -1.58 0.16
C HIS A 272 -14.24 -1.01 -1.26
N ALA A 273 -14.93 0.12 -1.49
CA ALA A 273 -14.94 0.78 -2.78
C ALA A 273 -13.55 1.24 -3.23
N SER A 274 -12.68 1.65 -2.31
CA SER A 274 -11.30 2.04 -2.63
C SER A 274 -10.47 0.85 -3.13
N ILE A 275 -10.70 -0.36 -2.60
CA ILE A 275 -10.06 -1.59 -3.09
C ILE A 275 -10.57 -1.92 -4.50
N THR A 276 -11.89 -1.84 -4.71
CA THR A 276 -12.49 -2.03 -6.02
C THR A 276 -11.97 -1.02 -7.05
N TYR A 277 -11.90 0.27 -6.70
CA TYR A 277 -11.34 1.31 -7.55
C TYR A 277 -9.92 0.97 -7.98
N LEU A 278 -9.03 0.70 -7.03
CA LEU A 278 -7.62 0.46 -7.32
C LEU A 278 -7.45 -0.81 -8.17
N THR A 279 -8.18 -1.88 -7.84
CA THR A 279 -8.14 -3.14 -8.59
C THR A 279 -8.57 -2.93 -10.03
N LEU A 280 -9.74 -2.31 -10.26
CA LEU A 280 -10.26 -2.12 -11.61
C LEU A 280 -9.40 -1.16 -12.43
N LEU A 281 -8.84 -0.11 -11.81
CA LEU A 281 -7.93 0.81 -12.47
C LEU A 281 -6.64 0.11 -12.92
N PHE A 282 -6.02 -0.69 -12.05
CA PHE A 282 -4.80 -1.42 -12.40
C PHE A 282 -5.05 -2.56 -13.38
N VAL A 283 -6.23 -3.19 -13.35
CA VAL A 283 -6.66 -4.11 -14.43
C VAL A 283 -6.78 -3.36 -15.75
N ALA A 284 -7.38 -2.16 -15.76
CA ALA A 284 -7.44 -1.34 -16.96
C ALA A 284 -6.04 -0.98 -17.48
N VAL A 285 -5.11 -0.59 -16.61
CA VAL A 285 -3.70 -0.35 -16.98
C VAL A 285 -3.07 -1.57 -17.66
N ALA A 286 -3.28 -2.78 -17.12
CA ALA A 286 -2.69 -3.99 -17.70
C ALA A 286 -3.35 -4.38 -19.04
N VAL A 287 -4.68 -4.29 -19.13
CA VAL A 287 -5.45 -4.74 -20.30
C VAL A 287 -5.29 -3.76 -21.47
N ASP A 288 -5.24 -2.46 -21.18
CA ASP A 288 -5.19 -1.40 -22.20
C ASP A 288 -3.93 -1.49 -23.07
N VAL A 289 -2.83 -1.99 -22.52
CA VAL A 289 -1.58 -2.29 -23.25
C VAL A 289 -1.78 -3.25 -24.44
N PHE A 290 -2.81 -4.09 -24.40
CA PHE A 290 -3.11 -5.06 -25.46
C PHE A 290 -4.24 -4.61 -26.40
N LEU A 291 -4.84 -3.44 -26.16
CA LEU A 291 -5.90 -2.94 -27.02
C LEU A 291 -5.32 -2.29 -28.28
N PRO A 292 -5.92 -2.56 -29.46
CA PRO A 292 -5.54 -1.85 -30.68
C PRO A 292 -5.94 -0.37 -30.56
N PHE A 293 -5.16 0.49 -31.22
CA PHE A 293 -5.32 1.95 -31.25
C PHE A 293 -6.75 2.39 -31.61
#